data_AF-A0A453T2X0-F1
#
_entry.id   AF-A0A453T2X0-F1
#
_cell.length_a   1.000
_cell.length_b   1.000
_cell.length_c   1.000
_cell.angle_alpha   90.00
_cell.angle_beta   90.00
_cell.angle_gamma   90.00
#
_symmetry.space_group_name_H-M   'P 1'
#
loop_
_entity.id
_entity.type
_entity.pdbx_description
1 polymer ?
#
loop_
_entity_poly.entity_id
_entity_poly.type
_entity_poly.pdbx_seq_one_letter_code
_entity_poly.pdbx_strand_id
1 'polypeptide(L)'
;MDHRTITSQKVLERILFDESAEPKALSLSLLEHITNSFSDDKEIGCGGFATVYKGVLDNGTVAVKKLCDMVDMDEKKFSEEIRRLMKAKHKNIVRFLGYCSDTQGEMVDCEGKLVLADVRQRLLCFEYLPKGSLDKHITGRMMSHVFGSIIHFI
;
A
#
# COMPACT_ATOMS: atom_id res chain seq x y z
N MET A 1 19.39 -0.47 -13.36
CA MET A 1 18.07 -1.06 -13.05
C MET A 1 18.22 -2.57 -13.12
N ASP A 2 17.87 -3.29 -12.05
CA ASP A 2 17.95 -4.76 -12.00
C ASP A 2 16.85 -5.40 -12.87
N HIS A 3 17.17 -6.46 -13.60
CA HIS A 3 16.23 -7.23 -14.42
C HIS A 3 15.04 -7.74 -13.59
N ARG A 4 15.25 -8.05 -12.30
CA ARG A 4 14.19 -8.53 -11.40
C ARG A 4 13.10 -7.48 -11.17
N THR A 5 13.47 -6.21 -10.96
CA THR A 5 12.53 -5.11 -10.75
C THR A 5 11.68 -4.85 -12.00
N ILE A 6 12.30 -4.90 -13.19
CA ILE A 6 11.61 -4.74 -14.48
C ILE A 6 10.56 -5.85 -14.67
N THR A 7 10.89 -7.10 -14.31
CA THR A 7 9.94 -8.21 -14.38
C THR A 7 8.76 -8.01 -13.42
N SER A 8 9.02 -7.63 -12.18
CA SER A 8 7.98 -7.38 -11.18
C SER A 8 7.06 -6.21 -11.55
N GLN A 9 7.62 -5.15 -12.15
CA GLN A 9 6.84 -4.01 -12.63
C GLN A 9 5.86 -4.42 -13.74
N LYS A 10 6.33 -5.20 -14.74
CA LYS A 10 5.47 -5.74 -15.81
C LYS A 10 4.35 -6.63 -15.28
N VAL A 11 4.57 -7.35 -14.17
CA VAL A 11 3.52 -8.14 -13.52
C VAL A 11 2.44 -7.24 -12.94
N LEU A 12 2.81 -6.17 -12.23
CA LEU A 12 1.85 -5.23 -11.68
C LEU A 12 1.08 -4.47 -12.78
N GLU A 13 1.74 -4.11 -13.88
CA GLU A 13 1.08 -3.52 -15.05
C GLU A 13 0.04 -4.46 -15.66
N ARG A 14 0.33 -5.75 -15.79
CA ARG A 14 -0.67 -6.72 -16.26
C ARG A 14 -1.89 -6.78 -15.35
N ILE A 15 -1.67 -6.77 -14.03
CA ILE A 15 -2.78 -6.74 -13.06
C ILE A 15 -3.56 -5.42 -13.23
N LEU A 16 -2.88 -4.29 -13.45
CA LEU A 16 -3.54 -3.00 -13.63
C LEU A 16 -4.45 -2.97 -14.87
N PHE A 17 -4.06 -3.57 -16.00
CA PHE A 17 -4.86 -3.51 -17.24
C PHE A 17 -5.86 -4.66 -17.42
N ASP A 18 -5.70 -5.77 -16.71
CA ASP A 18 -6.62 -6.91 -16.74
C ASP A 18 -7.56 -6.88 -15.53
N GLU A 19 -8.82 -6.49 -15.74
CA GLU A 19 -9.85 -6.46 -14.69
C GLU A 19 -10.19 -7.86 -14.12
N SER A 20 -9.83 -8.93 -14.84
CA SER A 20 -10.00 -10.31 -14.37
C SER A 20 -8.83 -10.78 -13.50
N ALA A 21 -7.68 -10.09 -13.56
CA ALA A 21 -6.50 -10.47 -12.82
C ALA A 21 -6.72 -10.38 -11.30
N GLU A 22 -6.24 -11.39 -10.59
CA GLU A 22 -6.30 -11.44 -9.13
C GLU A 22 -5.16 -10.63 -8.50
N PRO A 23 -5.40 -10.03 -7.31
CA PRO A 23 -4.36 -9.33 -6.56
C PRO A 23 -3.20 -10.26 -6.17
N LYS A 24 -1.95 -9.77 -6.20
CA LYS A 24 -0.76 -10.58 -5.90
C LYS A 24 0.09 -10.05 -4.74
N ALA A 25 0.93 -10.92 -4.20
CA ALA A 25 2.05 -10.50 -3.36
C ALA A 25 3.07 -9.74 -4.23
N LEU A 26 3.48 -8.56 -3.77
CA LEU A 26 4.42 -7.65 -4.41
C LEU A 26 5.67 -7.54 -3.54
N SER A 27 6.83 -7.42 -4.17
CA SER A 27 8.08 -7.21 -3.45
C SER A 27 8.20 -5.77 -2.94
N LEU A 28 8.84 -5.59 -1.78
CA LEU A 28 9.11 -4.26 -1.24
C LEU A 28 9.92 -3.42 -2.24
N SER A 29 10.95 -4.00 -2.85
CA SER A 29 11.81 -3.31 -3.83
C SER A 29 11.05 -2.82 -5.07
N LEU A 30 9.97 -3.50 -5.48
CA LEU A 30 9.11 -2.99 -6.54
C LEU A 30 8.37 -1.74 -6.07
N LEU A 31 7.76 -1.80 -4.89
CA LEU A 31 6.98 -0.69 -4.35
C LEU A 31 7.86 0.53 -4.04
N GLU A 32 9.08 0.32 -3.53
CA GLU A 32 10.11 1.34 -3.39
C GLU A 32 10.44 1.96 -4.74
N HIS A 33 10.71 1.14 -5.76
CA HIS A 33 11.08 1.64 -7.08
C HIS A 33 10.03 2.57 -7.68
N ILE A 34 8.76 2.13 -7.71
CA ILE A 34 7.68 2.89 -8.35
C ILE A 34 7.27 4.13 -7.55
N THR A 35 7.59 4.17 -6.24
CA THR A 35 7.33 5.31 -5.35
C THR A 35 8.55 6.20 -5.11
N ASN A 36 9.65 5.97 -5.83
CA ASN A 36 10.91 6.66 -5.61
C ASN A 36 11.37 6.60 -4.13
N SER A 37 11.42 5.37 -3.59
CA SER A 37 11.75 5.07 -2.19
C SER A 37 10.82 5.75 -1.18
N PHE A 38 9.51 5.78 -1.46
CA PHE A 38 8.50 6.45 -0.63
C PHE A 38 8.81 7.94 -0.39
N SER A 39 9.31 8.63 -1.41
CA SER A 39 9.67 10.04 -1.32
C SER A 39 8.44 10.93 -1.12
N ASP A 40 8.62 12.02 -0.38
CA ASP A 40 7.57 12.99 -0.06
C ASP A 40 6.92 13.60 -1.32
N ASP A 41 7.66 13.69 -2.44
CA ASP A 41 7.12 14.16 -3.73
C ASP A 41 6.05 13.24 -4.33
N LYS A 42 6.00 11.98 -3.86
CA LYS A 42 5.01 10.99 -4.24
C LYS A 42 3.87 10.88 -3.23
N GLU A 43 3.91 11.54 -2.08
CA GLU A 43 2.81 11.51 -1.14
C GLU A 43 1.56 12.16 -1.74
N ILE A 44 0.45 11.43 -1.73
CA ILE A 44 -0.86 11.91 -2.23
C ILE A 44 -1.93 11.96 -1.12
N GLY A 45 -1.60 11.44 0.06
CA GLY A 45 -2.43 11.56 1.24
C GLY A 45 -1.77 10.91 2.45
N CYS A 46 -1.99 11.49 3.62
CA CYS A 46 -1.56 10.94 4.89
C CYS A 46 -2.75 10.98 5.86
N GLY A 47 -2.94 9.90 6.60
CA GLY A 47 -3.95 9.78 7.65
C GLY A 47 -3.37 9.00 8.83
N GLY A 48 -4.11 8.94 9.94
CA GLY A 48 -3.57 8.50 11.24
C GLY A 48 -2.90 7.11 11.30
N PHE A 49 -3.09 6.27 10.28
CA PHE A 49 -2.64 4.88 10.27
C PHE A 49 -1.88 4.49 8.99
N ALA A 50 -1.74 5.39 8.03
CA ALA A 50 -1.08 5.10 6.77
C ALA A 50 -0.72 6.36 5.99
N THR A 51 0.36 6.26 5.22
CA THR A 51 0.71 7.21 4.17
C THR A 51 0.45 6.57 2.82
N VAL A 52 -0.13 7.34 1.89
CA VAL A 52 -0.46 6.91 0.55
C VAL A 52 0.47 7.63 -0.44
N TYR A 53 1.17 6.83 -1.24
CA TYR A 53 2.10 7.30 -2.26
C TYR A 53 1.58 6.99 -3.66
N LYS A 54 1.86 7.87 -4.61
CA LYS A 54 1.65 7.66 -6.03
C LYS A 54 2.78 6.80 -6.58
N GLY A 55 2.46 5.59 -7.03
CA GLY A 55 3.38 4.72 -7.75
C GLY A 55 3.31 4.97 -9.26
N VAL A 56 4.44 5.21 -9.90
CA VAL A 56 4.55 5.42 -11.35
C VAL A 56 5.04 4.14 -12.01
N LEU A 57 4.26 3.61 -12.95
CA LEU A 57 4.61 2.50 -13.83
C LEU A 57 4.87 3.05 -15.23
N ASP A 58 5.39 2.23 -16.15
CA ASP A 58 5.67 2.68 -17.52
C ASP A 58 4.37 3.05 -18.25
N ASN A 59 3.31 2.28 -18.00
CA ASN A 59 2.04 2.39 -18.69
C ASN A 59 0.89 2.92 -17.81
N GLY A 60 1.12 3.22 -16.53
CA GLY A 60 0.02 3.57 -15.63
C GLY A 60 0.46 4.13 -14.29
N THR A 61 -0.50 4.31 -13.40
CA THR A 61 -0.28 4.84 -12.05
C THR A 61 -1.06 4.00 -11.06
N VAL A 62 -0.47 3.78 -9.89
CA VAL A 62 -1.08 3.05 -8.77
C VAL A 62 -1.02 3.89 -7.50
N ALA A 63 -1.86 3.56 -6.52
CA ALA A 63 -1.79 4.12 -5.18
C ALA A 63 -1.20 3.06 -4.23
N VAL A 64 -0.10 3.38 -3.57
CA VAL A 64 0.59 2.52 -2.61
C VAL A 64 0.35 3.05 -1.21
N LYS A 65 -0.49 2.36 -0.45
CA LYS A 65 -0.78 2.67 0.95
C LYS A 65 0.21 1.91 1.85
N LYS A 66 1.16 2.64 2.42
CA LYS A 66 2.10 2.14 3.42
C LYS A 66 1.49 2.27 4.81
N LEU A 67 1.31 1.15 5.50
CA LEU A 67 0.77 1.14 6.85
C LEU A 67 1.87 1.54 7.82
N CYS A 68 1.57 2.42 8.78
CA CYS A 68 2.51 2.74 9.85
C CYS A 68 2.75 1.49 10.69
N ASP A 69 3.97 1.32 11.21
CA ASP A 69 4.28 0.22 12.11
C ASP A 69 3.47 0.40 13.40
N MET A 70 2.36 -0.34 13.47
CA MET A 70 1.44 -0.30 14.58
C MET A 70 1.72 -1.52 15.44
N VAL A 71 2.01 -1.26 16.71
CA VAL A 71 2.17 -2.29 17.76
C VAL A 71 0.99 -3.28 17.76
N ASP A 72 -0.21 -2.82 17.39
CA ASP A 72 -1.43 -3.62 17.33
C ASP A 72 -1.71 -4.35 16.01
N MET A 73 -0.92 -4.14 14.96
CA MET A 73 -1.11 -4.82 13.66
C MET A 73 -0.32 -6.12 13.62
N ASP A 74 -0.88 -7.16 14.22
CA ASP A 74 -0.33 -8.51 14.05
C ASP A 74 -0.54 -9.05 12.62
N GLU A 75 0.18 -10.11 12.28
CA GLU A 75 0.10 -10.74 10.96
C GLU A 75 -1.28 -11.33 10.63
N LYS A 76 -2.01 -11.79 11.65
CA LYS A 76 -3.36 -12.32 11.50
C LYS A 76 -4.33 -11.22 11.09
N LYS A 77 -4.30 -10.06 11.73
CA LYS A 77 -5.12 -8.90 11.37
C LYS A 77 -4.80 -8.42 9.96
N PHE A 78 -3.53 -8.37 9.60
CA PHE A 78 -3.11 -8.00 8.24
C PHE A 78 -3.60 -9.01 7.20
N SER A 79 -3.46 -10.31 7.47
CA SER A 79 -3.95 -11.38 6.59
C SER A 79 -5.48 -11.35 6.43
N GLU A 80 -6.21 -11.12 7.53
CA GLU A 80 -7.67 -10.97 7.51
C GLU A 80 -8.10 -9.78 6.66
N GLU A 81 -7.37 -8.67 6.72
CA GLU A 81 -7.63 -7.49 5.91
C GLU A 81 -7.37 -7.75 4.43
N ILE A 82 -6.24 -8.38 4.07
CA ILE A 82 -5.98 -8.80 2.69
C ILE A 82 -7.12 -9.68 2.16
N ARG A 83 -7.58 -10.64 2.97
CA ARG A 83 -8.68 -11.54 2.60
C ARG A 83 -9.99 -10.78 2.37
N ARG A 84 -10.24 -9.70 3.11
CA ARG A 84 -11.41 -8.83 2.89
C ARG A 84 -11.27 -8.05 1.59
N LEU A 85 -10.11 -7.43 1.37
CA LEU A 85 -9.81 -6.66 0.15
C LEU A 85 -9.88 -7.53 -1.12
N MET A 86 -9.37 -8.76 -1.07
CA MET A 86 -9.48 -9.72 -2.18
C MET A 86 -10.93 -10.06 -2.56
N LYS A 87 -11.87 -9.98 -1.61
CA LYS A 87 -13.30 -10.25 -1.85
C LYS A 87 -14.09 -8.99 -2.22
N ALA A 88 -13.53 -7.81 -1.97
CA ALA A 88 -14.17 -6.53 -2.23
C ALA A 88 -14.05 -6.16 -3.72
N LYS A 89 -14.83 -6.81 -4.58
CA LYS A 89 -14.91 -6.49 -6.02
C LYS A 89 -16.27 -5.89 -6.36
N HIS A 90 -16.30 -4.57 -6.59
CA HIS A 90 -17.51 -3.85 -7.00
C HIS A 90 -17.13 -2.60 -7.79
N LYS A 91 -17.99 -2.17 -8.72
CA LYS A 91 -17.77 -0.99 -9.59
C LYS A 91 -17.55 0.34 -8.87
N ASN A 92 -17.94 0.43 -7.60
CA ASN A 92 -17.81 1.62 -6.75
C ASN A 92 -16.76 1.45 -5.64
N ILE A 93 -15.93 0.41 -5.73
CA ILE A 93 -14.85 0.12 -4.78
C ILE A 93 -13.54 0.25 -5.56
N VAL A 94 -12.58 0.99 -5.00
CA VAL A 94 -11.25 1.09 -5.61
C VAL A 94 -10.64 -0.29 -5.71
N ARG A 95 -10.17 -0.64 -6.91
CA ARG A 95 -9.68 -1.99 -7.16
C ARG A 95 -8.35 -2.24 -6.46
N PHE A 96 -8.32 -3.31 -5.69
CA PHE A 96 -7.13 -3.80 -5.02
C PHE A 96 -6.26 -4.60 -6.02
N LEU A 97 -4.97 -4.29 -6.09
CA LEU A 97 -4.02 -4.89 -7.05
C LEU A 97 -3.03 -5.84 -6.39
N GLY A 98 -2.75 -5.65 -5.09
CA GLY A 98 -1.81 -6.49 -4.38
C GLY A 98 -1.35 -5.95 -3.04
N TYR A 99 -0.49 -6.69 -2.37
CA TYR A 99 0.03 -6.36 -1.05
C TYR A 99 1.51 -6.70 -0.94
N CYS A 100 2.19 -6.07 0.01
CA CYS A 100 3.53 -6.44 0.44
C CYS A 100 3.51 -6.73 1.94
N SER A 101 4.13 -7.85 2.32
CA SER A 101 4.33 -8.28 3.70
C SER A 101 5.79 -8.68 3.87
N ASP A 102 6.63 -7.71 4.17
CA ASP A 102 8.07 -7.91 4.29
C ASP A 102 8.51 -7.65 5.73
N THR A 103 9.38 -8.49 6.26
CA THR A 103 9.94 -8.34 7.61
C THR A 103 11.44 -8.41 7.46
N GLN A 104 12.14 -7.34 7.81
CA GLN A 104 13.61 -7.26 7.71
C GLN A 104 14.20 -6.95 9.08
N GLY A 105 15.34 -7.56 9.38
CA GLY A 105 16.10 -7.21 10.57
C GLY A 105 16.90 -5.93 10.32
N GLU A 106 16.63 -4.88 11.07
CA GLU A 106 17.43 -3.65 11.08
C GLU A 106 18.25 -3.56 12.37
N MET A 107 19.48 -3.08 12.27
CA MET A 107 20.31 -2.78 13.44
C MET A 107 19.83 -1.45 14.03
N VAL A 108 19.20 -1.50 15.20
CA VAL A 108 18.68 -0.32 15.91
C VAL A 108 19.56 -0.05 17.13
N ASP A 109 19.94 1.21 17.35
CA ASP A 109 20.59 1.60 18.59
C ASP A 109 19.55 1.69 19.71
N CYS A 110 19.77 0.93 20.77
CA CYS A 110 18.98 0.97 21.99
C CYS A 110 19.93 1.27 23.15
N GLU A 111 19.91 2.52 23.62
CA GLU A 111 20.72 2.96 24.76
C GLU A 111 22.23 2.69 24.56
N GLY A 112 22.75 2.90 23.35
CA GLY A 112 24.15 2.67 23.01
C GLY A 112 24.50 1.20 22.71
N LYS A 113 23.50 0.31 22.63
CA LYS A 113 23.65 -1.08 22.20
C LYS A 113 22.95 -1.30 20.87
N LEU A 114 23.70 -1.70 19.85
CA LEU A 114 23.13 -2.16 18.59
C LEU A 114 22.42 -3.50 18.81
N VAL A 115 21.12 -3.52 18.56
CA VAL A 115 20.27 -4.71 18.61
C VAL A 115 19.63 -4.93 17.25
N LEU A 116 19.51 -6.19 16.83
CA LEU A 116 18.76 -6.54 15.63
C LEU A 116 17.27 -6.52 15.98
N ALA A 117 16.52 -5.61 15.38
CA ALA A 117 15.07 -5.48 15.54
C ALA A 117 14.36 -5.84 14.23
N ASP A 118 13.26 -6.58 14.33
CA ASP A 118 12.41 -6.87 13.17
C ASP A 118 11.57 -5.63 12.82
N VAL A 119 11.78 -5.10 11.63
CA VAL A 119 10.99 -4.02 11.04
C VAL A 119 10.01 -4.62 10.04
N ARG A 120 8.72 -4.37 10.27
CA ARG A 120 7.65 -4.88 9.43
C ARG A 120 7.23 -3.83 8.42
N GLN A 121 7.43 -4.13 7.13
CA GLN A 121 6.88 -3.34 6.04
C GLN A 121 5.58 -4.00 5.57
N ARG A 122 4.48 -3.26 5.72
CA ARG A 122 3.13 -3.69 5.31
C ARG A 122 2.55 -2.65 4.37
N LEU A 123 2.32 -3.05 3.12
CA LEU A 123 1.83 -2.15 2.08
C LEU A 123 0.68 -2.76 1.31
N LEU A 124 -0.22 -1.91 0.82
CA LEU A 124 -1.35 -2.26 -0.01
C LEU A 124 -1.27 -1.45 -1.31
N CYS A 125 -1.51 -2.09 -2.44
CA CYS A 125 -1.45 -1.48 -3.77
C CYS A 125 -2.85 -1.47 -4.40
N PHE A 126 -3.27 -0.31 -4.88
CA PHE A 126 -4.58 -0.06 -5.46
C PHE A 126 -4.45 0.62 -6.81
N GLU A 127 -5.52 0.54 -7.60
CA GLU A 127 -5.68 1.40 -8.76
C GLU A 127 -5.75 2.87 -8.33
N TYR A 128 -5.05 3.74 -9.08
CA TYR A 128 -5.04 5.17 -8.80
C TYR A 128 -6.26 5.87 -9.41
N LEU A 129 -7.04 6.60 -8.61
CA LEU A 129 -8.10 7.44 -9.14
C LEU A 129 -7.61 8.89 -9.34
N PRO A 130 -7.64 9.42 -10.57
CA PRO A 130 -7.07 10.73 -10.89
C PRO A 130 -7.83 11.91 -10.27
N LYS A 131 -9.07 11.71 -9.81
CA LYS A 131 -9.86 12.76 -9.14
C LYS A 131 -9.56 12.87 -7.65
N GLY A 132 -8.71 12.01 -7.11
CA GLY A 132 -8.34 11.99 -5.70
C GLY A 132 -9.50 11.64 -4.79
N SER A 133 -9.23 11.72 -3.47
CA SER A 133 -10.19 11.33 -2.46
C SER A 133 -11.46 12.19 -2.43
N LEU A 134 -12.56 11.52 -2.07
CA LEU A 134 -13.86 12.14 -1.90
C LEU A 134 -13.92 13.11 -0.72
N ASP A 135 -13.00 13.03 0.26
CA ASP A 135 -12.93 13.99 1.38
C ASP A 135 -12.67 15.44 0.92
N LYS A 136 -11.96 15.60 -0.20
CA LYS A 136 -11.76 16.90 -0.86
C LYS A 136 -13.04 17.45 -1.49
N HIS A 137 -14.09 16.64 -1.57
CA HIS A 137 -15.34 16.91 -2.27
C HIS A 137 -16.59 16.80 -1.36
N ILE A 138 -16.46 16.25 -0.15
CA ILE A 138 -17.57 16.11 0.83
C ILE A 138 -17.06 16.52 2.23
N THR A 139 -17.38 17.75 2.65
CA THR A 139 -17.11 18.24 4.01
C THR A 139 -18.26 17.84 4.96
N GLY A 140 -18.22 16.62 5.49
CA GLY A 140 -19.21 16.10 6.45
C GLY A 140 -18.58 15.26 7.57
N ARG A 141 -18.76 15.70 8.83
CA ARG A 141 -18.28 15.15 10.13
C ARG A 141 -17.90 13.65 10.16
N MET A 142 -16.64 13.36 10.50
CA MET A 142 -16.13 12.04 10.88
C MET A 142 -16.60 11.62 12.29
N MET A 143 -17.15 10.42 12.43
CA MET A 143 -17.23 9.68 13.69
C MET A 143 -16.44 8.36 13.60
N SER A 144 -15.41 8.29 14.45
CA SER A 144 -14.99 7.18 15.32
C SER A 144 -15.00 5.72 14.82
N HIS A 145 -13.80 5.14 14.88
CA HIS A 145 -13.47 3.74 15.19
C HIS A 145 -13.84 2.67 14.17
N VAL A 146 -12.94 1.67 14.09
CA VAL A 146 -12.94 0.47 13.24
C VAL A 146 -12.12 0.64 11.95
N PHE A 147 -11.19 -0.30 11.76
CA PHE A 147 -10.39 -0.62 10.56
C PHE A 147 -11.22 -0.86 9.27
N GLY A 148 -12.45 -0.35 9.18
CA GLY A 148 -13.39 -0.50 8.07
C GLY A 148 -13.78 0.81 7.39
N SER A 149 -13.17 1.94 7.75
CA SER A 149 -13.35 3.21 7.03
C SER A 149 -12.18 3.42 6.08
N ILE A 150 -12.48 3.81 4.84
CA ILE A 150 -11.57 4.02 3.70
C ILE A 150 -11.37 2.76 2.82
N ILE A 151 -12.49 2.12 2.45
CA ILE A 151 -12.72 1.73 1.04
C ILE A 151 -13.26 2.94 0.24
N HIS A 152 -13.53 4.07 0.90
CA HIS A 152 -13.85 5.33 0.23
C HIS A 152 -12.57 6.04 -0.24
N PHE A 153 -12.20 5.70 -1.48
CA PHE A 153 -11.56 6.56 -2.47
C PHE A 153 -10.24 7.23 -2.07
N ILE A 154 -9.13 6.64 -2.53
CA ILE A 154 -7.97 7.42 -2.99
C ILE A 154 -8.28 7.83 -4.43
#